data_AF-A0A929J4I0-F1
#
_entry.id   AF-A0A929J4I0-F1
#
_cell.length_a   1.000
_cell.length_b   1.000
_cell.length_c   1.000
_cell.angle_alpha   90.00
_cell.angle_beta   90.00
_cell.angle_gamma   90.00
#
_symmetry.space_group_name_H-M   'P 1'
#
loop_
_entity.id
_entity.type
_entity.pdbx_description
1 polymer ?
#
loop_
_entity_poly.entity_id
_entity_poly.type
_entity_poly.pdbx_seq_one_letter_code
_entity_poly.pdbx_strand_id
1 'polypeptide(L)'
;MTQNKFELAAELIDAANNEDANIETSDGKPWPKELLYSDRMTDMQQRYAPDADDAMKLALRAQHIQRWKYPRDEYPMDRKGYHLWRTNLYTFHADTG
;
A
#
# COMPACT_ATOMS: atom_id res chain seq x y z
N MET A 1 18.58 5.86 19.93
CA MET A 1 18.62 6.59 18.65
C MET A 1 17.19 6.96 18.33
N THR A 2 16.89 8.23 18.10
CA THR A 2 15.55 8.67 17.74
C THR A 2 15.26 8.16 16.34
N GLN A 3 14.31 7.24 16.19
CA GLN A 3 13.93 6.75 14.87
C GLN A 3 13.44 7.92 14.01
N ASN A 4 13.92 8.02 12.78
CA ASN A 4 13.50 9.09 11.88
C ASN A 4 11.98 8.92 11.63
N LYS A 5 11.21 10.02 11.71
CA LYS A 5 9.74 9.98 11.51
C LYS A 5 9.36 9.32 10.18
N PHE A 6 10.18 9.50 9.16
CA PHE A 6 10.03 8.83 7.87
C PHE A 6 10.12 7.30 7.99
N GLU A 7 11.16 6.78 8.65
CA GLU A 7 11.37 5.35 8.85
C GLU A 7 10.22 4.73 9.64
N LEU A 8 9.79 5.39 10.72
CA LEU A 8 8.66 4.95 11.52
C LEU A 8 7.37 4.88 10.68
N ALA A 9 7.10 5.89 9.85
CA ALA A 9 5.92 5.89 8.99
C ALA A 9 5.98 4.76 7.95
N ALA A 10 7.15 4.52 7.34
CA ALA A 10 7.35 3.42 6.40
C ALA A 10 7.14 2.04 7.06
N GLU A 11 7.67 1.84 8.27
CA GLU A 11 7.48 0.61 9.04
C GLU A 11 6.01 0.36 9.40
N LEU A 12 5.27 1.40 9.78
CA LEU A 12 3.83 1.27 10.07
C LEU A 12 3.02 0.90 8.82
N ILE A 13 3.36 1.46 7.65
CA ILE A 13 2.76 1.08 6.37
C ILE A 13 3.05 -0.39 6.06
N ASP A 14 4.30 -0.82 6.20
CA ASP A 14 4.70 -2.20 5.94
C ASP A 14 4.00 -3.17 6.88
N ALA A 15 3.94 -2.86 8.18
CA ALA A 15 3.24 -3.67 9.17
C ALA A 15 1.76 -3.84 8.82
N ALA A 16 1.10 -2.75 8.44
CA ALA A 16 -0.31 -2.76 8.03
C ALA A 16 -0.56 -3.59 6.75
N ASN A 17 0.38 -3.57 5.81
CA ASN A 17 0.30 -4.37 4.58
C ASN A 17 0.75 -5.82 4.76
N ASN A 18 1.57 -6.11 5.78
CA ASN A 18 2.00 -7.45 6.12
C ASN A 18 0.85 -8.29 6.73
N GLU A 19 -0.21 -7.64 7.21
CA GLU A 19 -1.46 -8.29 7.64
C GLU A 19 -2.32 -8.82 6.47
N ASP A 20 -1.95 -8.51 5.21
CA ASP A 20 -2.67 -9.00 4.03
C ASP A 20 -2.60 -10.54 3.94
N ALA A 21 -3.77 -11.18 4.02
CA ALA A 21 -3.90 -12.63 3.90
C ALA A 21 -3.71 -13.15 2.46
N ASN A 22 -3.75 -12.27 1.46
CA ASN A 22 -3.51 -12.64 0.07
C ASN A 22 -2.00 -12.81 -0.16
N ILE A 23 -1.58 -13.99 -0.59
CA ILE A 23 -0.16 -14.32 -0.80
C ILE A 23 0.18 -14.39 -2.29
N GLU A 24 1.25 -13.71 -2.67
CA GLU A 24 1.92 -13.85 -3.98
C GLU A 24 3.31 -14.46 -3.80
N THR A 25 3.77 -15.25 -4.78
CA THR A 25 5.14 -15.77 -4.79
C THR A 25 6.02 -14.88 -5.66
N SER A 26 7.10 -14.35 -5.10
CA SER A 26 8.16 -13.63 -5.82
C SER A 26 9.51 -14.18 -5.42
N ASP A 27 10.37 -14.46 -6.40
CA ASP A 27 11.73 -14.98 -6.19
C ASP A 27 11.77 -16.25 -5.32
N GLY A 28 10.76 -17.11 -5.48
CA GLY A 28 10.63 -18.37 -4.73
C GLY A 28 10.19 -18.21 -3.27
N LYS A 29 9.86 -16.98 -2.82
CA LYS A 29 9.37 -16.70 -1.47
C LYS A 29 7.89 -16.25 -1.50
N PRO A 30 7.05 -16.68 -0.54
CA PRO A 30 5.70 -16.12 -0.38
C PRO A 30 5.75 -14.73 0.28
N TRP A 31 4.90 -13.83 -0.19
CA TRP A 31 4.77 -12.46 0.31
C TRP A 31 3.29 -12.07 0.44
N PRO A 32 2.92 -11.32 1.50
CA PRO A 32 1.67 -10.57 1.50
C PRO A 32 1.61 -9.65 0.28
N LYS A 33 0.51 -9.72 -0.46
CA LYS A 33 0.38 -9.12 -1.79
C LYS A 33 0.59 -7.61 -1.75
N GLU A 34 -0.09 -6.90 -0.85
CA GLU A 34 0.07 -5.44 -0.78
C GLU A 34 1.44 -5.01 -0.22
N LEU A 35 2.11 -5.84 0.60
CA LEU A 35 3.48 -5.58 1.04
C LEU A 35 4.46 -5.69 -0.14
N LEU A 36 4.33 -6.74 -0.95
CA LEU A 36 5.14 -6.91 -2.16
C LEU A 36 4.91 -5.78 -3.16
N TYR A 37 3.68 -5.28 -3.28
CA TYR A 37 3.39 -4.10 -4.11
C TYR A 37 4.12 -2.86 -3.59
N SER A 38 4.09 -2.62 -2.28
CA SER A 38 4.76 -1.48 -1.63
C SER A 38 6.27 -1.49 -1.87
N ASP A 39 6.89 -2.67 -1.79
CA ASP A 39 8.31 -2.88 -2.07
C ASP A 39 8.65 -2.58 -3.53
N ARG A 40 7.88 -3.15 -4.48
CA ARG A 40 8.06 -2.91 -5.92
C ARG A 40 7.92 -1.42 -6.29
N MET A 41 6.95 -0.72 -5.71
CA MET A 41 6.77 0.72 -5.94
C MET A 41 7.91 1.55 -5.36
N THR A 42 8.45 1.15 -4.20
CA THR A 42 9.63 1.78 -3.60
C THR A 42 10.87 1.59 -4.48
N ASP A 43 11.12 0.38 -4.97
CA ASP A 43 12.23 0.11 -5.88
C ASP A 43 12.12 0.90 -7.20
N MET A 44 10.91 0.98 -7.76
CA MET A 44 10.65 1.86 -8.92
C MET A 44 10.91 3.33 -8.59
N GLN A 45 10.42 3.84 -7.45
CA GLN A 45 10.68 5.22 -7.02
C GLN A 45 12.18 5.52 -6.96
N GLN A 46 12.98 4.63 -6.36
CA GLN A 46 14.42 4.80 -6.23
C GLN A 46 15.13 4.83 -7.60
N ARG A 47 14.66 4.03 -8.57
CA ARG A 47 15.21 4.00 -9.93
C ARG A 47 14.94 5.27 -10.74
N TYR A 48 13.75 5.86 -10.61
CA TYR A 48 13.33 7.00 -11.44
C TYR A 48 13.52 8.37 -10.77
N ALA A 49 13.46 8.43 -9.45
CA ALA A 49 13.52 9.68 -8.70
C ALA A 49 14.19 9.47 -7.32
N PRO A 50 15.48 9.09 -7.27
CA PRO A 50 16.18 8.78 -6.01
C PRO A 50 16.14 9.93 -4.99
N ASP A 51 16.12 11.18 -5.48
CA ASP A 51 16.11 12.40 -4.68
C ASP A 51 14.70 12.86 -4.26
N ALA A 52 13.66 12.02 -4.42
CA ALA A 52 12.32 12.37 -3.98
C ALA A 52 12.29 12.65 -2.46
N ASP A 53 11.42 13.57 -2.06
CA ASP A 53 11.21 13.88 -0.65
C ASP A 53 10.51 12.73 0.08
N ASP A 54 10.52 12.81 1.41
CA ASP A 54 9.95 11.79 2.28
C ASP A 54 8.43 11.63 2.05
N ALA A 55 7.72 12.72 1.71
CA ALA A 55 6.29 12.68 1.44
C ALA A 55 5.97 11.86 0.19
N MET A 56 6.71 12.04 -0.90
CA MET A 56 6.55 11.27 -2.13
C MET A 56 6.91 9.80 -1.92
N LYS A 57 7.99 9.51 -1.19
CA LYS A 57 8.40 8.14 -0.84
C LYS A 57 7.29 7.44 -0.04
N LEU A 58 6.73 8.10 0.97
CA LEU A 58 5.63 7.55 1.76
C LEU A 58 4.35 7.37 0.93
N ALA A 59 4.01 8.32 0.05
CA ALA A 59 2.83 8.22 -0.80
C ALA A 59 2.88 7.00 -1.75
N LEU A 60 4.06 6.71 -2.32
CA LEU A 60 4.27 5.53 -3.17
C LEU A 60 4.25 4.24 -2.36
N ARG A 61 4.88 4.22 -1.18
CA ARG A 61 4.86 3.06 -0.29
C ARG A 61 3.44 2.76 0.23
N ALA A 62 2.64 3.79 0.49
CA ALA A 62 1.26 3.66 0.98
C ALA A 62 0.21 3.51 -0.12
N GLN A 63 0.59 3.40 -1.40
CA GLN A 63 -0.35 3.47 -2.53
C GLN A 63 -1.51 2.47 -2.42
N HIS A 64 -1.25 1.26 -1.89
CA HIS A 64 -2.26 0.23 -1.63
C HIS A 64 -2.42 -0.11 -0.14
N ILE A 65 -2.09 0.82 0.76
CA ILE A 65 -2.16 0.57 2.21
C ILE A 65 -3.51 -0.02 2.61
N GLN A 66 -3.50 -1.21 3.21
CA GLN A 66 -4.68 -1.95 3.67
C GLN A 66 -5.83 -2.09 2.65
N ARG A 67 -5.52 -2.00 1.35
CA ARG A 67 -6.52 -2.11 0.28
C ARG A 67 -7.22 -3.48 0.29
N TRP A 68 -6.50 -4.51 0.70
CA TRP A 68 -6.98 -5.88 0.83
C TRP A 68 -8.17 -6.04 1.79
N LYS A 69 -8.39 -5.09 2.72
CA LYS A 69 -9.55 -5.10 3.63
C LYS A 69 -10.88 -4.81 2.93
N TYR A 70 -10.84 -4.24 1.73
CA TYR A 70 -12.01 -4.02 0.88
C TYR A 70 -11.74 -4.59 -0.51
N PRO A 71 -11.94 -5.91 -0.71
CA PRO A 71 -11.71 -6.56 -1.99
C PRO A 71 -12.52 -5.93 -3.12
N ARG A 72 -11.91 -5.77 -4.31
CA ARG A 72 -12.58 -5.16 -5.47
C ARG A 72 -13.73 -6.03 -5.98
N ASP A 73 -13.63 -7.34 -5.85
CA ASP A 73 -14.62 -8.31 -6.35
C ASP A 73 -15.93 -8.32 -5.55
N GLU A 74 -15.97 -7.71 -4.35
CA GLU A 74 -17.21 -7.45 -3.61
C GLU A 74 -18.08 -6.35 -4.25
N TYR A 75 -17.57 -5.66 -5.27
CA TYR A 75 -18.27 -4.57 -5.98
C TYR A 75 -18.58 -4.97 -7.42
N PRO A 76 -19.67 -4.45 -8.03
CA PRO A 76 -19.97 -4.72 -9.44
C PRO A 76 -18.77 -4.45 -10.35
N MET A 77 -18.47 -5.36 -11.27
CA MET A 77 -17.34 -5.26 -12.21
C MET A 77 -17.60 -4.29 -13.37
N ASP A 78 -18.18 -3.14 -13.06
CA ASP A 78 -18.42 -2.03 -13.96
C ASP A 78 -17.72 -0.75 -13.47
N ARG A 79 -17.85 0.32 -14.25
CA ARG A 79 -17.26 1.62 -13.91
C ARG A 79 -17.84 2.21 -12.61
N LYS A 80 -19.15 2.02 -12.37
CA LYS A 80 -19.82 2.56 -11.18
C LYS A 80 -19.33 1.86 -9.91
N GLY A 81 -19.22 0.53 -9.94
CA GLY A 81 -18.69 -0.29 -8.86
C GLY A 81 -17.22 0.02 -8.57
N TYR A 82 -16.40 0.30 -9.59
CA TYR A 82 -15.03 0.77 -9.37
C TYR A 82 -14.98 2.12 -8.62
N HIS A 83 -15.82 3.08 -9.01
CA HIS A 83 -15.87 4.37 -8.32
C HIS A 83 -16.41 4.24 -6.89
N LEU A 84 -17.44 3.40 -6.68
CA LEU A 84 -17.98 3.13 -5.34
C LEU A 84 -16.92 2.50 -4.42
N TRP A 85 -16.22 1.48 -4.91
CA TRP A 85 -15.12 0.85 -4.19
C TRP A 85 -14.02 1.84 -3.81
N ARG A 86 -13.61 2.70 -4.76
CA ARG A 86 -12.64 3.76 -4.52
C ARG A 86 -13.09 4.73 -3.43
N THR A 87 -14.34 5.17 -3.47
CA THR A 87 -14.91 6.06 -2.45
C THR A 87 -14.92 5.40 -1.08
N ASN A 88 -15.34 4.14 -0.98
CA ASN A 88 -15.37 3.42 0.29
C ASN A 88 -13.97 3.22 0.88
N LEU A 89 -12.96 2.95 0.04
CA LEU A 89 -11.56 2.92 0.47
C LEU A 89 -11.11 4.25 1.07
N TYR A 90 -11.47 5.38 0.43
CA TYR A 90 -11.13 6.70 0.98
C TYR A 90 -11.78 6.96 2.33
N THR A 91 -13.07 6.64 2.47
CA THR A 91 -13.78 6.78 3.75
C THR A 91 -13.12 5.92 4.82
N PHE A 92 -12.79 4.66 4.51
CA PHE A 92 -12.08 3.78 5.43
C PHE A 92 -10.74 4.38 5.90
N HIS A 93 -9.91 4.88 4.98
CA HIS A 93 -8.63 5.50 5.34
C HIS A 93 -8.80 6.81 6.12
N ALA A 94 -9.87 7.56 5.90
CA ALA A 94 -10.18 8.77 6.67
C ALA A 94 -10.62 8.46 8.11
N ASP A 95 -11.39 7.37 8.31
CA ASP A 95 -11.94 6.99 9.61
C ASP A 95 -10.95 6.19 10.49
N THR A 96 -9.93 5.59 9.86
CA THR A 96 -8.94 4.72 10.54
C THR A 96 -7.66 5.47 10.98
N GLY A 97 -7.59 6.78 10.72
CA GLY A 97 -6.41 7.65 10.96
C GLY A 97 -6.37 8.37 12.31
#